data_AF-A0A382IGK4-F1
#
_entry.id   AF-A0A382IGK4-F1
#
_cell.length_a   1.000
_cell.length_b   1.000
_cell.length_c   1.000
_cell.angle_alpha   90.00
_cell.angle_beta   90.00
_cell.angle_gamma   90.00
#
_symmetry.space_group_name_H-M   'P 1'
#
loop_
_entity.id
_entity.type
_entity.pdbx_description
1 polymer ?
#
loop_
_entity_poly.entity_id
_entity_poly.type
_entity_poly.pdbx_seq_one_letter_code
_entity_poly.pdbx_strand_id
1 'polypeptide(L)'
;MGLSAISLLSAIGAGYSFYVADLENAHWLLIGAFMVFLNAVFDALDGMVARMREISSRRGDLVDHTLDRVADIIILGGIALGPLVDITVGFAAIIGVLMLSYMGTQAQAVGAGREYAGLLGRADRLIVLMMVPVIQYFWEGYQEWNYITLMCYAFAIICTLSAFYRFKKIWTELE
;
A
#
# COMPACT_ATOMS: atom_id res chain seq x y z
N MET A 1 -10.00 10.17 13.39
CA MET A 1 -9.31 9.56 14.57
C MET A 1 -9.86 8.19 14.90
N GLY A 2 -11.15 8.03 15.27
CA GLY A 2 -11.70 6.70 15.54
C GLY A 2 -11.64 5.77 14.32
N LEU A 3 -12.05 6.25 13.15
CA LEU A 3 -12.00 5.49 11.90
C LEU A 3 -10.55 5.24 11.43
N SER A 4 -9.68 6.24 11.52
CA SER A 4 -8.25 6.10 11.21
C SER A 4 -7.56 5.03 12.09
N ALA A 5 -7.94 4.91 13.37
CA ALA A 5 -7.43 3.86 14.26
C ALA A 5 -7.93 2.45 13.85
N ILE A 6 -9.20 2.31 13.48
CA ILE A 6 -9.75 1.04 12.98
C ILE A 6 -9.08 0.65 11.65
N SER A 7 -8.85 1.63 10.78
CA SER A 7 -8.08 1.44 9.54
C SER A 7 -6.68 0.89 9.85
N LEU A 8 -5.95 1.49 10.79
CA LEU A 8 -4.63 1.02 11.19
C LEU A 8 -4.65 -0.38 11.83
N LEU A 9 -5.62 -0.68 12.68
CA LEU A 9 -5.79 -2.02 13.26
C LEU A 9 -6.05 -3.08 12.18
N SER A 10 -6.81 -2.72 11.14
CA SER A 10 -7.04 -3.58 9.98
C SER A 10 -5.73 -3.81 9.21
N ALA A 11 -4.89 -2.79 9.04
CA ALA A 11 -3.56 -2.96 8.44
C ALA A 11 -2.66 -3.89 9.25
N ILE A 12 -2.68 -3.80 10.58
CA ILE A 12 -1.97 -4.73 11.48
C ILE A 12 -2.49 -6.16 11.31
N GLY A 13 -3.81 -6.34 11.25
CA GLY A 13 -4.42 -7.64 10.97
C GLY A 13 -4.00 -8.22 9.63
N ALA A 14 -3.94 -7.38 8.58
CA ALA A 14 -3.47 -7.78 7.26
C ALA A 14 -1.98 -8.18 7.29
N GLY A 15 -1.11 -7.35 7.89
CA GLY A 15 0.31 -7.63 8.01
C GLY A 15 0.58 -8.94 8.78
N TYR A 16 -0.10 -9.15 9.91
CA TYR A 16 0.00 -10.40 10.65
C TYR A 16 -0.46 -11.60 9.82
N SER A 17 -1.60 -11.48 9.13
CA SER A 17 -2.14 -12.56 8.29
C SER A 17 -1.16 -12.93 7.17
N PHE A 18 -0.57 -11.95 6.48
CA PHE A 18 0.42 -12.22 5.43
C PHE A 18 1.75 -12.77 5.97
N TYR A 19 2.14 -12.39 7.20
CA TYR A 19 3.33 -12.92 7.85
C TYR A 19 3.21 -14.42 8.17
N VAL A 20 2.04 -14.86 8.65
CA VAL A 20 1.81 -16.27 9.00
C VAL A 20 1.27 -17.12 7.85
N ALA A 21 0.92 -16.50 6.71
CA ALA A 21 0.46 -17.23 5.54
C ALA A 21 1.61 -18.05 4.94
N ASP A 22 1.37 -19.34 4.78
CA ASP A 22 2.27 -20.27 4.12
C ASP A 22 1.49 -21.23 3.23
N LEU A 23 2.20 -22.24 2.73
CA LEU A 23 1.69 -23.32 1.90
C LEU A 23 0.53 -24.11 2.52
N GLU A 24 0.63 -24.38 3.81
CA GLU A 24 -0.32 -25.23 4.55
C GLU A 24 -1.47 -24.39 5.11
N ASN A 25 -1.23 -23.10 5.35
CA ASN A 25 -2.13 -22.15 5.97
C ASN A 25 -2.56 -21.04 4.99
N ALA A 26 -2.78 -21.39 3.72
CA ALA A 26 -3.11 -20.44 2.67
C ALA A 26 -4.40 -19.61 2.95
N HIS A 27 -5.29 -20.07 3.82
CA HIS A 27 -6.50 -19.33 4.23
C HIS A 27 -6.18 -17.95 4.84
N TRP A 28 -5.00 -17.77 5.43
CA TRP A 28 -4.56 -16.45 5.91
C TRP A 28 -4.40 -15.42 4.79
N LEU A 29 -4.19 -15.84 3.54
CA LEU A 29 -4.20 -14.94 2.39
C LEU A 29 -5.56 -14.27 2.19
N LEU A 30 -6.65 -15.02 2.40
CA LEU A 30 -8.01 -14.48 2.31
C LEU A 30 -8.32 -13.53 3.47
N ILE A 31 -7.89 -13.89 4.68
CA ILE A 31 -8.05 -13.03 5.87
C ILE A 31 -7.24 -11.74 5.66
N GLY A 32 -6.00 -11.84 5.18
CA GLY A 32 -5.15 -10.71 4.87
C GLY A 32 -5.78 -9.79 3.82
N ALA A 33 -6.27 -10.34 2.70
CA ALA A 33 -6.97 -9.57 1.67
C ALA A 33 -8.23 -8.86 2.21
N PHE A 34 -9.02 -9.53 3.04
CA PHE A 34 -10.18 -8.93 3.68
C PHE A 34 -9.80 -7.81 4.66
N MET A 35 -8.71 -7.96 5.40
CA MET A 35 -8.20 -6.92 6.29
C MET A 35 -7.65 -5.70 5.51
N VAL A 36 -7.02 -5.91 4.35
CA VAL A 36 -6.66 -4.81 3.42
C VAL A 36 -7.91 -4.09 2.92
N PHE A 37 -8.98 -4.83 2.58
CA PHE A 37 -10.26 -4.24 2.21
C PHE A 37 -10.84 -3.36 3.31
N LEU A 38 -10.87 -3.86 4.56
CA LEU A 38 -11.35 -3.08 5.70
C LEU A 38 -10.51 -1.82 5.92
N ASN A 39 -9.17 -1.94 5.86
CA ASN A 39 -8.26 -0.80 5.93
C ASN A 39 -8.65 0.27 4.89
N ALA A 40 -8.77 -0.11 3.62
CA ALA A 40 -9.12 0.81 2.54
C ALA A 40 -10.50 1.48 2.73
N VAL A 41 -11.50 0.71 3.18
CA VAL A 41 -12.86 1.23 3.42
C VAL A 41 -12.87 2.23 4.57
N PHE A 42 -12.27 1.89 5.71
CA PHE A 42 -12.28 2.79 6.88
C PHE A 42 -11.47 4.06 6.64
N ASP A 43 -10.40 3.97 5.87
CA ASP A 43 -9.61 5.11 5.42
C ASP A 43 -10.42 6.07 4.54
N ALA A 44 -11.09 5.53 3.52
CA ALA A 44 -11.97 6.32 2.65
C ALA A 44 -13.12 6.98 3.43
N LEU A 45 -13.71 6.25 4.38
CA LEU A 45 -14.76 6.76 5.25
C LEU A 45 -14.28 7.88 6.17
N ASP A 46 -13.07 7.79 6.78
CA ASP A 46 -12.52 8.86 7.62
C ASP A 46 -12.40 10.16 6.83
N GLY A 47 -11.83 10.09 5.61
CA GLY A 47 -11.71 11.23 4.71
C GLY A 47 -13.07 11.80 4.27
N MET A 48 -14.05 10.95 3.96
CA MET A 48 -15.40 11.38 3.59
C MET A 48 -16.12 12.07 4.75
N VAL A 49 -16.10 11.46 5.95
CA VAL A 49 -16.75 12.01 7.15
C VAL A 49 -16.13 13.35 7.54
N ALA A 50 -14.79 13.48 7.46
CA ALA A 50 -14.12 14.74 7.76
C ALA A 50 -14.56 15.87 6.82
N ARG A 51 -14.72 15.58 5.53
CA ARG A 51 -15.22 16.55 4.53
C ARG A 51 -16.69 16.90 4.75
N MET A 52 -17.54 15.90 4.96
CA MET A 52 -18.98 16.10 5.16
C MET A 52 -19.31 16.90 6.44
N ARG A 53 -18.46 16.79 7.46
CA ARG A 53 -18.62 17.54 8.72
C ARG A 53 -17.85 18.87 8.74
N GLU A 54 -17.19 19.24 7.65
CA GLU A 54 -16.39 20.47 7.56
C GLU A 54 -15.30 20.58 8.65
N ILE A 55 -14.78 19.44 9.11
CA ILE A 55 -13.73 19.35 10.13
C ILE A 55 -12.36 18.97 9.54
N SER A 56 -12.21 19.04 8.22
CA SER A 56 -10.92 18.82 7.56
C SER A 56 -9.90 19.86 8.04
N SER A 57 -8.68 19.42 8.33
CA SER A 57 -7.63 20.29 8.86
C SER A 57 -6.25 19.83 8.40
N ARG A 58 -5.28 20.75 8.38
CA ARG A 58 -3.87 20.43 8.06
C ARG A 58 -3.26 19.39 9.02
N ARG A 59 -3.69 19.41 10.29
CA ARG A 59 -3.26 18.40 11.28
C ARG A 59 -3.84 17.02 10.96
N GLY A 60 -5.11 16.97 10.56
CA GLY A 60 -5.76 15.74 10.11
C GLY A 60 -5.09 15.17 8.85
N ASP A 61 -4.81 16.02 7.87
CA ASP A 61 -4.11 15.66 6.63
C ASP A 61 -2.72 15.06 6.88
N LEU A 62 -1.95 15.64 7.81
CA LEU A 62 -0.67 15.09 8.25
C LEU A 62 -0.83 13.70 8.87
N VAL A 63 -1.82 13.52 9.76
CA VAL A 63 -2.07 12.24 10.42
C VAL A 63 -2.49 11.18 9.40
N ASP A 64 -3.44 11.51 8.51
CA ASP A 64 -3.94 10.64 7.44
C ASP A 64 -2.79 10.12 6.57
N HIS A 65 -2.01 11.03 5.98
CA HIS A 65 -0.89 10.64 5.12
C HIS A 65 0.21 9.85 5.84
N THR A 66 0.44 10.13 7.11
CA THR A 66 1.40 9.37 7.93
C THR A 66 0.89 7.96 8.20
N LEU A 67 -0.36 7.83 8.65
CA LEU A 67 -0.98 6.54 8.95
C LEU A 67 -1.09 5.66 7.71
N ASP A 68 -1.34 6.26 6.55
CA ASP A 68 -1.30 5.54 5.28
C ASP A 68 0.05 4.87 5.01
N ARG A 69 1.16 5.59 5.26
CA ARG A 69 2.50 5.05 5.03
C ARG A 69 2.81 3.95 6.03
N VAL A 70 2.40 4.14 7.28
CA VAL A 70 2.53 3.12 8.33
C VAL A 70 1.72 1.88 7.93
N ALA A 71 0.50 2.03 7.44
CA ALA A 71 -0.33 0.92 6.95
C ALA A 71 0.33 0.21 5.75
N ASP A 72 0.81 0.95 4.74
CA ASP A 72 1.54 0.40 3.60
C ASP A 72 2.75 -0.44 4.07
N ILE A 73 3.53 0.06 5.03
CA ILE A 73 4.69 -0.63 5.61
C ILE A 73 4.29 -1.89 6.38
N ILE A 74 3.24 -1.82 7.20
CA ILE A 74 2.78 -2.97 8.00
C ILE A 74 2.30 -4.09 7.09
N ILE A 75 1.49 -3.76 6.08
CA ILE A 75 0.93 -4.74 5.13
C ILE A 75 2.04 -5.39 4.32
N LEU A 76 2.89 -4.60 3.65
CA LEU A 76 3.99 -5.12 2.85
C LEU A 76 5.10 -5.73 3.69
N GLY A 77 5.31 -5.26 4.92
CA GLY A 77 6.24 -5.82 5.89
C GLY A 77 5.83 -7.22 6.32
N GLY A 78 4.53 -7.45 6.53
CA GLY A 78 3.99 -8.80 6.75
C GLY A 78 4.31 -9.75 5.59
N ILE A 79 4.12 -9.29 4.35
CA ILE A 79 4.47 -10.06 3.14
C ILE A 79 6.00 -10.31 3.07
N ALA A 80 6.81 -9.29 3.30
CA ALA A 80 8.27 -9.36 3.17
C ALA A 80 8.94 -10.22 4.25
N LEU A 81 8.37 -10.26 5.46
CA LEU A 81 8.87 -11.06 6.57
C LEU A 81 8.22 -12.45 6.64
N GLY A 82 7.15 -12.67 5.87
CA GLY A 82 6.47 -13.96 5.77
C GLY A 82 7.23 -14.95 4.89
N PRO A 83 6.87 -16.25 4.94
CA PRO A 83 7.63 -17.31 4.28
C PRO A 83 7.39 -17.38 2.77
N LEU A 84 6.36 -16.70 2.25
CA LEU A 84 5.99 -16.78 0.84
C LEU A 84 6.85 -15.90 -0.08
N VAL A 85 7.60 -14.93 0.43
CA VAL A 85 8.37 -14.00 -0.42
C VAL A 85 9.79 -13.87 0.11
N ASP A 86 10.78 -13.85 -0.79
CA ASP A 86 12.15 -13.51 -0.40
C ASP A 86 12.20 -12.09 0.20
N ILE A 87 12.82 -11.96 1.37
CA ILE A 87 12.85 -10.70 2.12
C ILE A 87 13.44 -9.55 1.30
N THR A 88 14.41 -9.82 0.41
CA THR A 88 15.02 -8.80 -0.44
C THR A 88 14.02 -8.25 -1.45
N VAL A 89 13.18 -9.12 -2.02
CA VAL A 89 12.14 -8.75 -2.98
C VAL A 89 11.03 -7.97 -2.28
N GLY A 90 10.57 -8.44 -1.11
CA GLY A 90 9.58 -7.74 -0.30
C GLY A 90 10.07 -6.37 0.17
N PHE A 91 11.34 -6.28 0.60
CA PHE A 91 11.96 -5.02 1.01
C PHE A 91 12.09 -4.03 -0.16
N ALA A 92 12.48 -4.51 -1.35
CA ALA A 92 12.50 -3.68 -2.56
C ALA A 92 11.11 -3.15 -2.93
N ALA A 93 10.05 -3.95 -2.74
CA ALA A 93 8.67 -3.51 -2.93
C ALA A 93 8.28 -2.38 -1.97
N ILE A 94 8.63 -2.50 -0.68
CA ILE A 94 8.42 -1.45 0.33
C ILE A 94 9.11 -0.15 -0.08
N ILE A 95 10.39 -0.23 -0.48
CA ILE A 95 11.15 0.94 -0.94
C ILE A 95 10.45 1.62 -2.11
N GLY A 96 10.07 0.87 -3.15
CA GLY A 96 9.42 1.42 -4.34
C GLY A 96 8.11 2.13 -4.00
N VAL A 97 7.26 1.50 -3.17
CA VAL A 97 5.96 2.05 -2.74
C VAL A 97 6.12 3.32 -1.91
N LEU A 98 7.08 3.34 -0.99
CA LEU A 98 7.36 4.52 -0.17
C LEU A 98 7.97 5.66 -0.99
N MET A 99 8.90 5.37 -1.90
CA MET A 99 9.48 6.38 -2.79
C MET A 99 8.43 7.04 -3.67
N LEU A 100 7.52 6.26 -4.27
CA LEU A 100 6.42 6.80 -5.06
C LEU A 100 5.52 7.74 -4.22
N SER A 101 5.22 7.34 -3.00
CA SER A 101 4.39 8.11 -2.08
C SER A 101 5.10 9.41 -1.64
N TYR A 102 6.39 9.32 -1.29
CA TYR A 102 7.22 10.45 -0.89
C TYR A 102 7.36 11.50 -1.98
N MET A 103 7.58 11.10 -3.25
CA MET A 103 7.65 12.05 -4.36
C MET A 103 6.38 12.89 -4.50
N GLY A 104 5.20 12.30 -4.21
CA GLY A 104 3.93 13.04 -4.23
C GLY A 104 3.84 14.13 -3.15
N THR A 105 4.28 13.83 -1.93
CA THR A 105 4.32 14.82 -0.83
C THR A 105 5.46 15.82 -0.98
N GLN A 106 6.58 15.40 -1.56
CA GLN A 106 7.72 16.27 -1.82
C GLN A 106 7.36 17.34 -2.84
N ALA A 107 6.58 17.00 -3.87
CA ALA A 107 6.01 17.97 -4.81
C ALA A 107 5.25 19.10 -4.09
N GLN A 108 4.43 18.74 -3.09
CA GLN A 108 3.68 19.70 -2.30
C GLN A 108 4.59 20.58 -1.46
N ALA A 109 5.63 20.00 -0.87
CA ALA A 109 6.59 20.70 -0.01
C ALA A 109 7.39 21.76 -0.78
N VAL A 110 7.67 21.54 -2.07
CA VAL A 110 8.40 22.49 -2.93
C VAL A 110 7.48 23.45 -3.70
N GLY A 111 6.16 23.41 -3.47
CA GLY A 111 5.21 24.35 -4.05
C GLY A 111 4.64 23.97 -5.43
N ALA A 112 4.99 22.81 -5.98
CA ALA A 112 4.44 22.30 -7.25
C ALA A 112 3.02 21.72 -7.13
N GLY A 113 2.39 21.82 -5.95
CA GLY A 113 1.13 21.14 -5.67
C GLY A 113 1.32 19.62 -5.52
N ARG A 114 0.22 18.85 -5.51
CA ARG A 114 0.30 17.40 -5.32
C ARG A 114 0.33 16.69 -6.66
N GLU A 115 1.38 15.93 -6.88
CA GLU A 115 1.54 15.15 -8.10
C GLU A 115 1.06 13.71 -7.93
N TYR A 116 0.13 13.29 -8.80
CA TYR A 116 -0.46 11.96 -8.81
C TYR A 116 -0.04 11.12 -10.02
N ALA A 117 0.71 11.69 -10.96
CA ALA A 117 1.25 11.07 -12.17
C ALA A 117 1.99 9.75 -11.91
N GLY A 118 2.08 8.89 -12.94
CA GLY A 118 2.69 7.57 -12.83
C GLY A 118 1.67 6.47 -12.57
N LEU A 119 2.15 5.22 -12.53
CA LEU A 119 1.32 4.03 -12.37
C LEU A 119 1.28 3.59 -10.91
N LEU A 120 0.24 2.83 -10.55
CA LEU A 120 0.03 2.28 -9.21
C LEU A 120 -0.04 3.35 -8.11
N GLY A 121 -1.04 4.23 -8.23
CA GLY A 121 -1.46 5.10 -7.12
C GLY A 121 -1.85 4.26 -5.89
N ARG A 122 -2.09 4.93 -4.75
CA ARG A 122 -2.38 4.21 -3.49
C ARG A 122 -3.59 3.29 -3.60
N ALA A 123 -4.69 3.79 -4.16
CA ALA A 123 -5.89 2.98 -4.35
C ALA A 123 -5.63 1.74 -5.24
N ASP A 124 -4.88 1.91 -6.33
CA ASP A 124 -4.51 0.81 -7.23
C ASP A 124 -3.68 -0.26 -6.48
N ARG A 125 -2.72 0.16 -5.65
CA ARG A 125 -1.91 -0.78 -4.87
C ARG A 125 -2.74 -1.56 -3.87
N LEU A 126 -3.69 -0.90 -3.19
CA LEU A 126 -4.61 -1.58 -2.27
C LEU A 126 -5.48 -2.60 -3.02
N ILE A 127 -5.95 -2.27 -4.23
CA ILE A 127 -6.68 -3.23 -5.08
C ILE A 127 -5.81 -4.44 -5.41
N VAL A 128 -4.56 -4.23 -5.81
CA VAL A 128 -3.63 -5.32 -6.11
C VAL A 128 -3.37 -6.18 -4.85
N LEU A 129 -3.17 -5.54 -3.69
CA LEU A 129 -2.99 -6.21 -2.39
C LEU A 129 -4.23 -6.97 -1.90
N MET A 130 -5.42 -6.63 -2.39
CA MET A 130 -6.65 -7.41 -2.14
C MET A 130 -6.77 -8.58 -3.13
N MET A 131 -6.55 -8.33 -4.42
CA MET A 131 -6.85 -9.30 -5.48
C MET A 131 -5.79 -10.40 -5.58
N VAL A 132 -4.50 -10.07 -5.50
CA VAL A 132 -3.42 -11.06 -5.70
C VAL A 132 -3.45 -12.18 -4.65
N PRO A 133 -3.61 -11.92 -3.34
CA PRO A 133 -3.70 -13.00 -2.36
C PRO A 133 -4.93 -13.90 -2.57
N VAL A 134 -6.06 -13.32 -3.02
CA VAL A 134 -7.27 -14.09 -3.37
C VAL A 134 -7.01 -14.98 -4.59
N ILE A 135 -6.37 -14.44 -5.63
CA ILE A 135 -5.98 -15.21 -6.83
C ILE A 135 -5.02 -16.33 -6.44
N GLN A 136 -4.00 -16.03 -5.62
CA GLN A 136 -3.05 -17.02 -5.12
C GLN A 136 -3.73 -18.16 -4.37
N TYR A 137 -4.77 -17.87 -3.58
CA TYR A 137 -5.51 -18.88 -2.82
C TYR A 137 -6.31 -19.83 -3.72
N PHE A 138 -7.02 -19.31 -4.73
CA PHE A 138 -7.92 -20.12 -5.57
C PHE A 138 -7.23 -20.78 -6.77
N TRP A 139 -6.01 -20.37 -7.12
CA TRP A 139 -5.31 -20.92 -8.27
C TRP A 139 -4.52 -22.17 -7.89
N GLU A 140 -5.10 -23.35 -8.14
CA GLU A 140 -4.54 -24.68 -7.81
C GLU A 140 -3.17 -24.97 -8.45
N GLY A 141 -2.72 -24.18 -9.44
CA GLY A 141 -1.39 -24.26 -10.06
C GLY A 141 -0.21 -23.84 -9.18
N TYR A 142 -0.40 -23.82 -7.85
CA TYR A 142 0.55 -23.38 -6.82
C TYR A 142 1.97 -23.93 -7.02
N GLN A 143 2.12 -25.13 -7.59
CA GLN A 143 3.43 -25.78 -7.67
C GLN A 143 4.46 -25.08 -8.56
N GLU A 144 4.08 -24.15 -9.44
CA GLU A 144 5.06 -23.50 -10.33
C GLU A 144 5.20 -21.97 -10.17
N TRP A 145 4.17 -21.24 -9.73
CA TRP A 145 4.21 -19.76 -9.70
C TRP A 145 3.70 -19.16 -8.39
N ASN A 146 4.49 -18.23 -7.85
CA ASN A 146 4.14 -17.44 -6.69
C ASN A 146 3.75 -16.01 -7.11
N TYR A 147 2.45 -15.77 -7.21
CA TYR A 147 1.87 -14.50 -7.64
C TYR A 147 2.13 -13.36 -6.65
N ILE A 148 2.30 -13.66 -5.36
CA ILE A 148 2.65 -12.66 -4.34
C ILE A 148 4.07 -12.15 -4.57
N THR A 149 5.01 -13.04 -4.88
CA THR A 149 6.38 -12.67 -5.28
C THR A 149 6.36 -11.84 -6.55
N LEU A 150 5.57 -12.22 -7.57
CA LEU A 150 5.43 -11.44 -8.81
C LEU A 150 4.85 -10.04 -8.55
N MET A 151 3.86 -9.93 -7.67
CA MET A 151 3.32 -8.64 -7.22
C MET A 151 4.39 -7.79 -6.55
N CYS A 152 5.25 -8.37 -5.70
CA CYS A 152 6.34 -7.64 -5.06
C CYS A 152 7.35 -7.12 -6.08
N TYR A 153 7.71 -7.92 -7.10
CA TYR A 153 8.54 -7.43 -8.22
C TYR A 153 7.85 -6.28 -8.97
N ALA A 154 6.56 -6.41 -9.26
CA ALA A 154 5.79 -5.35 -9.92
C ALA A 154 5.79 -4.07 -9.09
N PHE A 155 5.60 -4.16 -7.77
CA PHE A 155 5.66 -3.00 -6.87
C PHE A 155 7.06 -2.38 -6.83
N ALA A 156 8.11 -3.20 -6.68
CA ALA A 156 9.49 -2.72 -6.65
C ALA A 156 9.84 -1.96 -7.94
N ILE A 157 9.49 -2.50 -9.11
CA ILE A 157 9.86 -1.91 -10.41
C ILE A 157 8.94 -0.74 -10.76
N ILE A 158 7.63 -0.95 -10.81
CA ILE A 158 6.67 0.03 -11.32
C ILE A 158 6.58 1.25 -10.39
N CYS A 159 6.58 1.05 -9.07
CA CYS A 159 6.50 2.18 -8.16
C CYS A 159 7.80 3.01 -8.18
N THR A 160 8.97 2.36 -8.28
CA THR A 160 10.25 3.05 -8.41
C THR A 160 10.33 3.86 -9.71
N LEU A 161 9.96 3.27 -10.85
CA LEU A 161 9.91 3.98 -12.12
C LEU A 161 8.91 5.14 -12.10
N SER A 162 7.75 4.94 -11.47
CA SER A 162 6.74 6.00 -11.30
C SER A 162 7.25 7.12 -10.39
N ALA A 163 8.05 6.80 -9.36
CA ALA A 163 8.69 7.81 -8.52
C ALA A 163 9.69 8.67 -9.32
N PHE A 164 10.52 8.04 -10.15
CA PHE A 164 11.42 8.76 -11.06
C PHE A 164 10.66 9.62 -12.08
N TYR A 165 9.55 9.11 -12.61
CA TYR A 165 8.70 9.86 -13.52
C TYR A 165 8.11 11.11 -12.84
N ARG A 166 7.58 10.97 -11.61
CA ARG A 166 7.11 12.11 -10.80
C ARG A 166 8.22 13.12 -10.58
N PHE A 167 9.40 12.66 -10.15
CA PHE A 167 10.54 13.53 -9.93
C PHE A 167 10.87 14.37 -11.17
N LYS A 168 11.01 13.73 -12.34
CA LYS A 168 11.32 14.43 -13.59
C LYS A 168 10.24 15.45 -13.96
N LYS A 169 8.97 15.09 -13.77
CA LYS A 169 7.85 15.99 -14.04
C LYS A 169 7.89 17.23 -13.13
N ILE A 170 8.03 17.03 -11.82
CA ILE A 170 8.12 18.11 -10.83
C ILE A 170 9.32 19.01 -11.13
N TRP A 171 10.48 18.42 -11.48
CA TRP A 171 11.67 19.18 -11.84
C TRP A 171 11.41 20.17 -12.97
N THR A 172 10.74 19.73 -14.04
CA THR A 172 10.41 20.58 -15.20
C THR A 172 9.32 21.62 -14.89
N GLU A 173 8.43 21.37 -13.94
CA GLU A 173 7.39 22.34 -13.54
C GLU A 173 7.91 23.46 -12.63
N LEU A 174 9.04 23.25 -11.96
CA LEU A 174 9.67 24.23 -11.07
C LEU A 174 10.62 25.21 -11.80
N GLU A 175 11.02 24.88 -13.03
CA GLU A 175 11.81 25.74 -13.93
C GLU A 175 10.89 26.67 -14.75
#